data_AF-A0A396PUF8-F1
#
_entry.id   AF-A0A396PUF8-F1
#
_cell.length_a   1.000
_cell.length_b   1.000
_cell.length_c   1.000
_cell.angle_alpha   90.00
_cell.angle_beta   90.00
_cell.angle_gamma   90.00
#
_symmetry.space_group_name_H-M   'P 1'
#
loop_
_entity.id
_entity.type
_entity.pdbx_description
1 polymer ?
#
loop_
_entity_poly.entity_id
_entity_poly.type
_entity_poly.pdbx_seq_one_letter_code
_entity_poly.pdbx_strand_id
1 'polypeptide(L)'
;MKKKAVGIAAAAALMSLSTGMTAFAAGWVTDSTPYGDKQKYVYDDGTWSSGNWFTDPDTQLVYYLDPDGYKMTETTVEGFWLDANGVRQEKTEEQIERENRAKAAKAAKPNPGKKVAADKVAAIEAKEKNAASSTTRSGYIAELKTIINNISRDLNSARTDKTSVQLLTTENNLEVARYFRTTSGVDFYHFSMWTSKKDKDQTVDFMYLYDAAPETDRELYNTAYEKTVVAALGETEGKKLTDYVQSQREQGVTSLDSTGTTDTGNSYTMKYRNNRIDISVVCSEVVPQAEDAAAAETNTENAEETAQTETVTSSTVVAGAAN
;
A
#
# COMPACT_ATOMS: atom_id res chain seq x y z
N MET A 1 74.74 -24.61 -15.71
CA MET A 1 75.95 -24.21 -16.48
C MET A 1 76.08 -22.69 -16.44
N LYS A 2 77.28 -22.22 -16.08
CA LYS A 2 77.93 -20.91 -16.34
C LYS A 2 77.26 -19.60 -15.85
N LYS A 3 77.95 -19.03 -14.85
CA LYS A 3 77.96 -17.66 -14.31
C LYS A 3 78.18 -16.58 -15.38
N LYS A 4 77.77 -15.33 -15.07
CA LYS A 4 78.54 -14.04 -15.11
C LYS A 4 77.57 -12.85 -14.98
N ALA A 5 77.64 -12.03 -13.93
CA ALA A 5 78.54 -10.90 -13.65
C ALA A 5 78.04 -9.59 -14.31
N VAL A 6 77.72 -8.54 -13.51
CA VAL A 6 78.47 -7.25 -13.34
C VAL A 6 78.51 -6.44 -14.64
N GLY A 7 78.20 -5.14 -14.76
CA GLY A 7 78.03 -4.01 -13.85
C GLY A 7 78.11 -2.71 -14.69
N ILE A 8 77.63 -1.61 -14.12
CA ILE A 8 77.95 -0.16 -14.36
C ILE A 8 78.40 0.27 -15.77
N ALA A 9 77.65 1.21 -16.36
CA ALA A 9 78.24 2.30 -17.15
C ALA A 9 77.35 3.56 -17.11
N ALA A 10 77.88 4.64 -16.54
CA ALA A 10 77.37 5.99 -16.76
C ALA A 10 77.84 6.47 -18.14
N ALA A 11 76.93 7.02 -18.93
CA ALA A 11 77.26 7.80 -20.12
C ALA A 11 76.41 9.08 -20.10
N ALA A 12 77.03 10.18 -19.68
CA ALA A 12 76.52 11.51 -19.97
C ALA A 12 76.80 11.81 -21.44
N ALA A 13 75.75 12.04 -22.21
CA ALA A 13 75.83 12.63 -23.54
C ALA A 13 74.77 13.74 -23.62
N LEU A 14 75.24 14.99 -23.74
CA LEU A 14 74.43 16.13 -24.15
C LEU A 14 73.75 15.79 -25.49
N MET A 15 72.45 16.08 -25.63
CA MET A 15 71.85 16.24 -26.95
C MET A 15 70.92 17.45 -27.03
N SER A 16 71.34 18.30 -27.96
CA SER A 16 70.63 19.35 -28.69
C SER A 16 69.10 19.31 -28.67
N LEU A 17 68.52 20.50 -28.46
CA LEU A 17 67.18 20.86 -28.93
C LEU A 17 67.11 20.66 -30.45
N SER A 18 66.62 19.51 -30.88
CA SER A 18 66.10 19.29 -32.22
C SER A 18 64.64 18.89 -32.08
N THR A 19 63.74 19.73 -32.56
CA THR A 19 62.32 19.41 -32.80
C THR A 19 62.23 18.27 -33.81
N GLY A 20 62.34 17.04 -33.31
CA GLY A 20 61.93 15.83 -34.02
C GLY A 20 60.53 15.48 -33.53
N MET A 21 59.61 15.21 -34.46
CA MET A 21 58.33 14.60 -34.14
C MET A 21 58.63 13.23 -33.51
N THR A 22 58.61 13.14 -32.18
CA THR A 22 58.60 11.86 -31.48
C THR A 22 57.23 11.26 -31.77
N ALA A 23 57.19 10.22 -32.60
CA ALA A 23 56.05 9.31 -32.61
C ALA A 23 55.97 8.72 -31.20
N PHE A 24 55.08 9.26 -30.38
CA PHE A 24 54.74 8.62 -29.12
C PHE A 24 54.04 7.33 -29.49
N ALA A 25 54.54 6.19 -29.00
CA ALA A 25 53.71 5.00 -28.99
C ALA A 25 52.51 5.32 -28.11
N ALA A 26 51.29 5.10 -28.62
CA ALA A 26 50.07 5.30 -27.86
C ALA A 26 50.17 4.63 -26.49
N GLY A 27 49.75 5.32 -25.43
CA GLY A 27 49.91 4.79 -24.08
C GLY A 27 49.57 5.75 -22.96
N TRP A 28 49.65 5.21 -21.74
CA TRP A 28 49.42 5.95 -20.51
C TRP A 28 50.61 6.85 -20.18
N VAL A 29 50.35 8.16 -20.14
CA VAL A 29 51.31 9.19 -19.75
C VAL A 29 50.97 9.65 -18.34
N THR A 30 51.97 9.66 -17.46
CA THR A 30 51.83 10.17 -16.08
C THR A 30 52.28 11.62 -16.02
N ASP A 31 51.36 12.51 -15.62
CA ASP A 31 51.62 13.92 -15.38
C ASP A 31 51.59 14.18 -13.86
N SER A 32 52.67 14.76 -13.34
CA SER A 32 52.75 15.19 -11.94
C SER A 32 51.96 16.49 -11.76
N THR A 33 50.78 16.41 -11.16
CA THR A 33 49.95 17.58 -10.86
C THR A 33 50.12 18.01 -9.39
N PRO A 34 49.72 19.24 -9.01
CA PRO A 34 49.68 19.65 -7.60
C PRO A 34 48.80 18.77 -6.71
N TYR A 35 47.92 17.96 -7.31
CA TYR A 35 47.00 17.05 -6.63
C TYR A 35 47.46 15.58 -6.68
N GLY A 36 48.72 15.34 -7.07
CA GLY A 36 49.32 14.02 -7.23
C GLY A 36 49.55 13.63 -8.69
N ASP A 37 50.17 12.47 -8.86
CA ASP A 37 50.42 11.88 -10.18
C ASP A 37 49.10 11.43 -10.80
N LYS A 38 48.79 11.95 -11.99
CA LYS A 38 47.61 11.57 -12.76
C LYS A 38 48.02 10.95 -14.07
N GLN A 39 47.19 10.04 -14.59
CA GLN A 39 47.47 9.36 -15.86
C GLN A 39 46.41 9.67 -16.90
N LYS A 40 46.85 10.00 -18.12
CA LYS A 40 46.01 10.18 -19.30
C LYS A 40 46.47 9.24 -20.41
N TYR A 41 45.56 8.78 -21.25
CA TYR A 41 45.92 7.98 -22.40
C TYR A 41 46.14 8.90 -23.61
N VAL A 42 47.34 8.88 -24.18
CA VAL A 42 47.73 9.67 -25.35
C VAL A 42 47.81 8.74 -26.55
N TYR A 43 47.09 9.05 -27.63
CA TYR A 43 47.11 8.30 -28.89
C TYR A 43 48.40 8.59 -29.69
N ASP A 44 48.67 7.80 -30.73
CA ASP A 44 49.87 7.96 -31.58
C ASP A 44 49.94 9.33 -32.28
N ASP A 45 48.79 9.99 -32.48
CA ASP A 45 48.68 11.33 -33.06
C ASP A 45 48.86 12.46 -32.03
N GLY A 46 49.11 12.11 -30.76
CA GLY A 46 49.29 13.04 -29.65
C GLY A 46 48.00 13.58 -29.04
N THR A 47 46.82 13.15 -29.52
CA THR A 47 45.52 13.52 -28.93
C THR A 47 45.19 12.65 -27.72
N TRP A 48 44.18 13.06 -26.94
CA TRP A 48 43.67 12.28 -25.82
C TRP A 48 42.15 12.40 -25.71
N SER A 49 41.51 11.37 -25.16
CA SER A 49 40.07 11.38 -24.86
C SER A 49 39.83 12.03 -23.49
N SER A 50 38.65 12.64 -23.29
CA SER A 50 38.25 13.20 -22.00
C SER A 50 36.75 13.08 -21.74
N GLY A 51 36.37 13.10 -20.46
CA GLY A 51 34.98 13.15 -19.99
C GLY A 51 34.11 11.93 -20.29
N ASN A 52 34.70 10.79 -20.64
CA ASN A 52 33.98 9.61 -21.13
C ASN A 52 34.61 8.30 -20.66
N TRP A 53 33.86 7.21 -20.82
CA TRP A 53 34.41 5.85 -20.71
C TRP A 53 35.43 5.59 -21.83
N PHE A 54 36.57 5.03 -21.45
CA PHE A 54 37.68 4.69 -22.32
C PHE A 54 38.05 3.23 -22.14
N THR A 55 38.16 2.49 -23.24
CA THR A 55 38.68 1.12 -23.23
C THR A 55 40.11 1.16 -23.74
N ASP A 56 41.05 0.72 -22.90
CA ASP A 56 42.45 0.60 -23.29
C ASP A 56 42.58 -0.42 -24.43
N PRO A 57 43.15 -0.05 -25.58
CA PRO A 57 43.23 -0.94 -26.74
C PRO A 57 44.11 -2.16 -26.49
N ASP A 58 45.14 -2.05 -25.65
CA ASP A 58 46.10 -3.11 -25.37
C ASP A 58 45.58 -4.08 -24.29
N THR A 59 45.03 -3.53 -23.21
CA THR A 59 44.60 -4.34 -22.05
C THR A 59 43.12 -4.70 -22.06
N GLN A 60 42.32 -4.04 -22.91
CA GLN A 60 40.85 -4.12 -22.95
C GLN A 60 40.17 -3.75 -21.61
N LEU A 61 40.92 -3.16 -20.68
CA LEU A 61 40.38 -2.67 -19.42
C LEU A 61 39.66 -1.35 -19.65
N VAL A 62 38.56 -1.15 -18.92
CA VAL A 62 37.69 0.02 -19.07
C VAL A 62 37.96 1.00 -17.93
N TYR A 63 38.13 2.27 -18.27
CA TYR A 63 38.40 3.39 -17.37
C TYR A 63 37.40 4.51 -17.63
N TYR A 64 37.21 5.42 -16.68
CA TYR A 64 36.52 6.67 -16.95
C TYR A 64 37.50 7.83 -16.88
N LEU A 65 37.52 8.67 -17.90
CA LEU A 65 38.39 9.84 -17.98
C LEU A 65 37.63 11.08 -17.49
N ASP A 66 38.24 11.85 -16.61
CA ASP A 66 37.72 13.14 -16.16
C ASP A 66 37.68 14.14 -17.34
N PRO A 67 37.02 15.31 -17.20
CA PRO A 67 36.93 16.30 -18.27
C PRO A 67 38.28 16.79 -18.81
N ASP A 68 39.35 16.68 -18.01
CA ASP A 68 40.72 17.06 -18.40
C ASP A 68 41.48 15.90 -19.08
N GLY A 69 40.91 14.69 -19.09
CA GLY A 69 41.44 13.50 -19.76
C GLY A 69 42.19 12.53 -18.85
N TYR A 70 42.23 12.78 -17.55
CA TYR A 70 42.89 11.89 -16.61
C TYR A 70 41.95 10.79 -16.13
N LYS A 71 42.47 9.56 -15.99
CA LYS A 71 41.67 8.47 -15.45
C LYS A 71 41.24 8.76 -14.01
N MET A 72 39.98 8.50 -13.72
CA MET A 72 39.44 8.57 -12.37
C MET A 72 39.74 7.26 -11.63
N THR A 73 40.02 7.36 -10.33
CA THR A 73 40.33 6.22 -9.45
C THR A 73 39.47 6.31 -8.19
N GLU A 74 39.21 5.16 -7.56
CA GLU A 74 38.52 5.05 -6.25
C GLU A 74 37.21 5.87 -6.16
N THR A 75 36.40 5.80 -7.21
CA THR A 75 35.15 6.56 -7.30
C THR A 75 34.06 5.78 -8.01
N THR A 76 32.82 6.25 -7.91
CA THR A 76 31.67 5.68 -8.63
C THR A 76 31.28 6.59 -9.78
N VAL A 77 31.22 6.04 -10.99
CA VAL A 77 30.76 6.74 -12.19
C VAL A 77 29.66 5.93 -12.85
N GLU A 78 28.51 6.55 -13.10
CA GLU A 78 27.34 5.92 -13.73
C GLU A 78 26.92 4.58 -13.09
N GLY A 79 27.16 4.45 -11.79
CA GLY A 79 26.83 3.26 -11.02
C GLY A 79 27.89 2.15 -11.02
N PHE A 80 29.02 2.32 -11.71
CA PHE A 80 30.16 1.39 -11.65
C PHE A 80 31.26 1.95 -10.75
N TRP A 81 31.88 1.07 -9.96
CA TRP A 81 33.02 1.42 -9.11
C TRP A 81 34.32 1.33 -9.92
N LEU A 82 35.20 2.32 -9.77
CA LEU A 82 36.56 2.31 -10.30
C LEU A 82 37.52 2.00 -9.16
N ASP A 83 38.41 1.04 -9.36
CA ASP A 83 39.39 0.67 -8.34
C ASP A 83 40.55 1.70 -8.22
N ALA A 84 41.56 1.38 -7.41
CA ALA A 84 42.75 2.24 -7.22
C ALA A 84 43.58 2.43 -8.50
N ASN A 85 43.47 1.52 -9.47
CA ASN A 85 44.09 1.65 -10.79
C ASN A 85 43.19 2.38 -11.80
N GLY A 86 41.94 2.68 -11.41
CA GLY A 86 40.91 3.32 -12.23
C GLY A 86 40.11 2.35 -13.09
N VAL A 87 40.30 1.04 -12.91
CA VAL A 87 39.65 0.01 -13.71
C VAL A 87 38.21 -0.16 -13.24
N ARG A 88 37.27 -0.19 -14.20
CA ARG A 88 35.85 -0.46 -13.96
C ARG A 88 35.66 -1.85 -13.41
N GLN A 89 35.00 -1.91 -12.26
CA GLN A 89 34.55 -3.15 -11.65
C GLN A 89 33.11 -3.42 -12.07
N GLU A 90 32.87 -4.60 -12.64
CA GLU A 90 31.52 -5.07 -12.92
C GLU A 90 30.75 -5.26 -11.61
N LYS A 91 29.45 -4.98 -11.65
CA LYS A 91 28.59 -5.23 -10.50
C LYS A 91 28.51 -6.72 -10.25
N THR A 92 28.73 -7.11 -9.01
CA THR A 92 28.43 -8.47 -8.56
C THR A 92 26.92 -8.72 -8.60
N GLU A 93 26.52 -9.98 -8.77
CA GLU A 93 25.10 -10.38 -8.76
C GLU A 93 24.41 -9.94 -7.46
N GLU A 94 25.10 -10.04 -6.32
CA GLU A 94 24.62 -9.55 -5.02
C GLU A 94 24.34 -8.04 -4.99
N GLN A 95 25.15 -7.22 -5.67
CA GLN A 95 24.93 -5.77 -5.76
C GLN A 95 23.71 -5.45 -6.64
N ILE A 96 23.53 -6.18 -7.74
CA ILE A 96 22.35 -6.05 -8.61
C ILE A 96 21.10 -6.42 -7.81
N GLU A 97 21.12 -7.53 -7.09
CA GLU A 97 20.00 -7.94 -6.23
C GLU A 97 19.74 -6.92 -5.11
N ARG A 98 20.78 -6.35 -4.49
CA ARG A 98 20.62 -5.30 -3.47
C ARG A 98 19.99 -4.04 -4.04
N GLU A 99 20.42 -3.60 -5.23
CA GLU A 99 19.82 -2.45 -5.92
C GLU A 99 18.38 -2.73 -6.32
N ASN A 100 18.08 -3.93 -6.81
CA ASN A 100 16.73 -4.35 -7.16
C ASN A 100 15.83 -4.42 -5.93
N ARG A 101 16.32 -4.99 -4.82
CA ARG A 101 15.61 -4.96 -3.53
C ARG A 101 15.40 -3.54 -3.03
N ALA A 102 16.40 -2.66 -3.16
CA ALA A 102 16.26 -1.26 -2.76
C ALA A 102 15.25 -0.48 -3.63
N LYS A 103 15.23 -0.74 -4.95
CA LYS A 103 14.25 -0.18 -5.88
C LYS A 103 12.85 -0.72 -5.60
N ALA A 104 12.71 -2.02 -5.37
CA ALA A 104 11.46 -2.65 -4.97
C ALA A 104 10.95 -2.10 -3.63
N ALA A 105 11.83 -1.95 -2.64
CA ALA A 105 11.48 -1.35 -1.35
C ALA A 105 11.06 0.12 -1.48
N LYS A 106 11.76 0.92 -2.32
CA LYS A 106 11.36 2.30 -2.62
C LYS A 106 10.01 2.36 -3.34
N ALA A 107 9.75 1.44 -4.27
CA ALA A 107 8.47 1.34 -4.95
C ALA A 107 7.35 0.89 -3.99
N ALA A 108 7.63 -0.01 -3.05
CA ALA A 108 6.66 -0.49 -2.07
C ALA A 108 6.28 0.57 -1.03
N LYS A 109 7.05 1.66 -0.87
CA LYS A 109 6.73 2.71 0.10
C LYS A 109 5.37 3.35 -0.21
N PRO A 110 4.45 3.37 0.76
CA PRO A 110 3.17 4.04 0.60
C PRO A 110 3.41 5.54 0.40
N ASN A 111 2.76 6.10 -0.61
CA ASN A 111 2.76 7.53 -0.85
C ASN A 111 1.33 8.02 -1.10
N PRO A 112 1.04 9.31 -0.87
CA PRO A 112 -0.30 9.85 -1.03
C PRO A 112 -0.91 9.62 -2.41
N GLY A 113 -0.10 9.69 -3.48
CA GLY A 113 -0.56 9.48 -4.86
C GLY A 113 -1.05 8.05 -5.11
N LYS A 114 -0.34 7.04 -4.59
CA LYS A 114 -0.74 5.63 -4.67
C LYS A 114 -2.03 5.36 -3.89
N LYS A 115 -2.17 5.95 -2.71
CA LYS A 115 -3.37 5.86 -1.89
C LYS A 115 -4.59 6.44 -2.63
N VAL A 116 -4.46 7.65 -3.17
CA VAL A 116 -5.54 8.29 -3.95
C VAL A 116 -5.90 7.48 -5.20
N ALA A 117 -4.93 6.87 -5.88
CA ALA A 117 -5.20 6.00 -7.03
C ALA A 117 -5.98 4.74 -6.62
N ALA A 118 -5.58 4.07 -5.53
CA ALA A 118 -6.28 2.90 -5.00
C ALA A 118 -7.71 3.24 -4.56
N ASP A 119 -7.89 4.33 -3.82
CA ASP A 119 -9.21 4.80 -3.39
C ASP A 119 -10.13 5.10 -4.61
N LYS A 120 -9.58 5.65 -5.70
CA LYS A 120 -10.34 5.87 -6.95
C LYS A 120 -10.78 4.56 -7.62
N VAL A 121 -9.91 3.56 -7.66
CA VAL A 121 -10.25 2.23 -8.22
C VAL A 121 -11.35 1.59 -7.38
N ALA A 122 -11.20 1.58 -6.05
CA ALA A 122 -12.21 1.07 -5.13
C ALA A 122 -13.56 1.77 -5.31
N ALA A 123 -13.57 3.10 -5.48
CA ALA A 123 -14.79 3.86 -5.73
C ALA A 123 -15.48 3.51 -7.07
N ILE A 124 -14.72 3.12 -8.09
CA ILE A 124 -15.28 2.67 -9.39
C ILE A 124 -15.91 1.29 -9.24
N GLU A 125 -15.20 0.36 -8.62
CA GLU A 125 -15.67 -1.01 -8.38
C GLU A 125 -16.91 -1.04 -7.48
N ALA A 126 -16.98 -0.14 -6.49
CA ALA A 126 -18.12 -0.04 -5.59
C ALA A 126 -19.45 0.35 -6.25
N LYS A 127 -19.45 0.80 -7.51
CA LYS A 127 -20.69 1.12 -8.23
C LYS A 127 -21.62 -0.09 -8.41
N GLU A 128 -21.05 -1.28 -8.49
CA GLU A 128 -21.76 -2.54 -8.67
C GLU A 128 -21.91 -3.33 -7.36
N LYS A 129 -21.43 -2.78 -6.22
CA LYS A 129 -21.49 -3.42 -4.90
C LYS A 129 -22.68 -2.90 -4.10
N ASN A 130 -23.24 -3.76 -3.24
CA ASN A 130 -24.25 -3.34 -2.26
C ASN A 130 -23.64 -2.94 -0.92
N ALA A 131 -22.40 -3.36 -0.64
CA ALA A 131 -21.71 -3.12 0.62
C ALA A 131 -20.26 -2.70 0.45
N ALA A 132 -19.79 -1.86 1.39
CA ALA A 132 -18.40 -1.47 1.49
C ALA A 132 -17.57 -2.62 2.09
N SER A 133 -16.43 -2.89 1.46
CA SER A 133 -15.57 -4.04 1.75
C SER A 133 -14.24 -3.67 2.42
N SER A 134 -13.82 -2.41 2.34
CA SER A 134 -12.54 -2.00 2.91
C SER A 134 -12.55 -1.94 4.44
N THR A 135 -11.41 -2.30 5.03
CA THR A 135 -11.09 -2.18 6.45
C THR A 135 -10.33 -0.91 6.79
N THR A 136 -9.76 -0.24 5.78
CA THR A 136 -9.07 1.05 5.95
C THR A 136 -10.07 2.19 5.82
N ARG A 137 -9.92 3.27 6.60
CA ARG A 137 -10.85 4.40 6.54
C ARG A 137 -10.97 5.02 5.15
N SER A 138 -9.85 5.22 4.44
CA SER A 138 -9.90 5.89 3.12
C SER A 138 -10.60 5.04 2.07
N GLY A 139 -10.25 3.75 1.98
CA GLY A 139 -10.89 2.83 1.06
C GLY A 139 -12.37 2.67 1.39
N TYR A 140 -12.69 2.55 2.67
CA TYR A 140 -14.08 2.37 3.13
C TYR A 140 -14.93 3.60 2.79
N ILE A 141 -14.41 4.82 3.01
CA ILE A 141 -15.10 6.05 2.61
C ILE A 141 -15.25 6.11 1.08
N ALA A 142 -14.23 5.74 0.32
CA ALA A 142 -14.27 5.80 -1.14
C ALA A 142 -15.36 4.88 -1.72
N GLU A 143 -15.45 3.64 -1.22
CA GLU A 143 -16.49 2.69 -1.61
C GLU A 143 -17.88 3.13 -1.14
N LEU A 144 -18.02 3.40 0.17
CA LEU A 144 -19.31 3.68 0.79
C LEU A 144 -19.92 4.97 0.26
N LYS A 145 -19.10 6.00 -0.02
CA LYS A 145 -19.57 7.23 -0.65
C LYS A 145 -20.24 6.96 -2.00
N THR A 146 -19.68 6.08 -2.82
CA THR A 146 -20.30 5.69 -4.10
C THR A 146 -21.66 5.04 -3.87
N ILE A 147 -21.72 4.05 -2.97
CA ILE A 147 -22.94 3.28 -2.69
C ILE A 147 -24.05 4.19 -2.12
N ILE A 148 -23.73 5.03 -1.14
CA ILE A 148 -24.69 5.95 -0.50
C ILE A 148 -25.17 7.04 -1.46
N ASN A 149 -24.32 7.51 -2.37
CA ASN A 149 -24.75 8.44 -3.41
C ASN A 149 -25.79 7.79 -4.34
N ASN A 150 -25.61 6.51 -4.70
CA ASN A 150 -26.59 5.77 -5.48
C ASN A 150 -27.91 5.61 -4.71
N ILE A 151 -27.86 5.13 -3.46
CA ILE A 151 -29.06 4.98 -2.60
C ILE A 151 -29.81 6.29 -2.47
N SER A 152 -29.11 7.39 -2.15
CA SER A 152 -29.72 8.71 -1.96
C SER A 152 -30.33 9.25 -3.26
N ARG A 153 -29.66 9.03 -4.40
CA ARG A 153 -30.16 9.45 -5.71
C ARG A 153 -31.40 8.67 -6.11
N ASP A 154 -31.40 7.36 -5.90
CA ASP A 154 -32.51 6.49 -6.27
C ASP A 154 -33.73 6.78 -5.41
N LEU A 155 -33.56 6.91 -4.08
CA LEU A 155 -34.60 7.36 -3.16
C LEU A 155 -35.13 8.74 -3.55
N ASN A 156 -34.23 9.71 -3.78
CA ASN A 156 -34.63 11.05 -4.17
C ASN A 156 -35.28 11.10 -5.54
N SER A 157 -35.10 10.11 -6.40
CA SER A 157 -35.80 10.03 -7.69
C SER A 157 -37.19 9.41 -7.49
N ALA A 158 -37.27 8.30 -6.76
CA ALA A 158 -38.49 7.51 -6.56
C ALA A 158 -39.55 8.19 -5.67
N ARG A 159 -39.13 8.94 -4.63
CA ARG A 159 -40.08 9.56 -3.69
C ARG A 159 -41.08 10.48 -4.40
N THR A 160 -42.33 10.47 -4.00
CA THR A 160 -43.37 11.31 -4.61
C THR A 160 -43.41 12.70 -4.00
N ASP A 161 -43.15 12.80 -2.70
CA ASP A 161 -43.16 14.05 -1.96
C ASP A 161 -41.80 14.75 -2.06
N LYS A 162 -41.70 15.71 -2.99
CA LYS A 162 -40.53 16.58 -3.17
C LYS A 162 -40.61 17.89 -2.40
N THR A 163 -41.78 18.23 -1.85
CA THR A 163 -42.06 19.57 -1.32
C THR A 163 -41.92 19.61 0.20
N SER A 164 -42.35 18.56 0.91
CA SER A 164 -42.28 18.50 2.37
C SER A 164 -40.92 18.03 2.89
N VAL A 165 -40.10 17.43 2.03
CA VAL A 165 -38.77 16.91 2.37
C VAL A 165 -37.70 17.43 1.42
N GLN A 166 -36.59 17.87 2.00
CA GLN A 166 -35.38 18.31 1.29
C GLN A 166 -34.30 17.24 1.37
N LEU A 167 -33.66 16.94 0.24
CA LEU A 167 -32.36 16.26 0.24
C LEU A 167 -31.28 17.32 0.35
N LEU A 168 -30.47 17.23 1.39
CA LEU A 168 -29.37 18.13 1.65
C LEU A 168 -28.06 17.34 1.65
N THR A 169 -26.99 17.99 1.19
CA THR A 169 -25.66 17.40 1.11
C THR A 169 -24.65 18.33 1.75
N THR A 170 -23.71 17.75 2.50
CA THR A 170 -22.49 18.42 2.92
C THR A 170 -21.31 17.64 2.37
N GLU A 171 -20.34 18.33 1.80
CA GLU A 171 -19.10 17.75 1.34
C GLU A 171 -17.98 18.75 1.56
N ASN A 172 -17.13 18.48 2.54
CA ASN A 172 -15.95 19.26 2.85
C ASN A 172 -14.77 18.33 3.16
N ASN A 173 -13.61 18.89 3.54
CA ASN A 173 -12.41 18.10 3.78
C ASN A 173 -12.49 17.18 5.01
N LEU A 174 -13.47 17.38 5.89
CA LEU A 174 -13.66 16.66 7.16
C LEU A 174 -14.84 15.69 7.10
N GLU A 175 -15.92 16.08 6.40
CA GLU A 175 -17.19 15.39 6.43
C GLU A 175 -17.83 15.29 5.04
N VAL A 176 -18.38 14.12 4.75
CA VAL A 176 -19.33 13.89 3.66
C VAL A 176 -20.64 13.42 4.27
N ALA A 177 -21.69 14.22 4.15
CA ALA A 177 -22.99 13.92 4.75
C ALA A 177 -24.14 14.05 3.74
N ARG A 178 -25.18 13.26 3.98
CA ARG A 178 -26.45 13.22 3.24
C ARG A 178 -27.58 13.14 4.23
N TYR A 179 -28.55 14.04 4.13
CA TYR A 179 -29.70 14.02 5.02
C TYR A 179 -30.99 14.34 4.27
N PHE A 180 -32.06 13.65 4.66
CA PHE A 180 -33.43 14.00 4.30
C PHE A 180 -34.06 14.71 5.50
N ARG A 181 -34.48 15.95 5.26
CA ARG A 181 -34.98 16.87 6.27
C ARG A 181 -36.38 17.33 5.91
N THR A 182 -37.31 17.29 6.85
CA THR A 182 -38.65 17.87 6.66
C THR A 182 -38.59 19.39 6.59
N THR A 183 -39.59 20.05 6.01
CA THR A 183 -39.70 21.52 6.01
C THR A 183 -39.84 22.10 7.42
N SER A 184 -40.27 21.31 8.41
CA SER A 184 -40.26 21.67 9.83
C SER A 184 -38.88 21.62 10.48
N GLY A 185 -37.85 21.20 9.74
CA GLY A 185 -36.46 21.17 10.20
C GLY A 185 -36.03 19.85 10.87
N VAL A 186 -36.84 18.80 10.80
CA VAL A 186 -36.53 17.50 11.40
C VAL A 186 -35.71 16.66 10.43
N ASP A 187 -34.49 16.31 10.82
CA ASP A 187 -33.71 15.26 10.17
C ASP A 187 -34.27 13.91 10.57
N PHE A 188 -34.66 13.10 9.60
CA PHE A 188 -35.14 11.73 9.84
C PHE A 188 -34.32 10.67 9.14
N TYR A 189 -33.44 11.08 8.23
CA TYR A 189 -32.38 10.27 7.67
C TYR A 189 -31.13 11.14 7.66
N HIS A 190 -30.08 10.74 8.34
CA HIS A 190 -28.83 11.49 8.42
C HIS A 190 -27.66 10.53 8.38
N PHE A 191 -26.93 10.54 7.28
CA PHE A 191 -25.72 9.76 7.09
C PHE A 191 -24.52 10.70 6.99
N SER A 192 -23.48 10.45 7.79
CA SER A 192 -22.23 11.21 7.79
C SER A 192 -21.02 10.27 7.75
N MET A 193 -20.02 10.65 6.96
CA MET A 193 -18.71 10.03 6.91
C MET A 193 -17.63 11.04 7.28
N TRP A 194 -16.71 10.64 8.16
CA TRP A 194 -15.62 11.48 8.63
C TRP A 194 -14.29 11.04 8.04
N THR A 195 -13.59 11.94 7.37
CA THR A 195 -12.37 11.63 6.61
C THR A 195 -11.15 11.34 7.50
N SER A 196 -11.20 11.77 8.77
CA SER A 196 -10.06 11.77 9.67
C SER A 196 -10.43 11.30 11.08
N LYS A 197 -9.66 10.32 11.59
CA LYS A 197 -9.78 9.80 12.96
C LYS A 197 -9.50 10.87 14.02
N LYS A 198 -8.68 11.88 13.69
CA LYS A 198 -8.36 12.99 14.58
C LYS A 198 -9.59 13.85 14.89
N ASP A 199 -10.45 14.01 13.89
CA ASP A 199 -11.66 14.83 14.00
C ASP A 199 -12.83 14.00 14.56
N LYS A 200 -12.93 12.73 14.15
CA LYS A 200 -13.89 11.79 14.72
C LYS A 200 -13.41 10.35 14.65
N ASP A 201 -13.50 9.66 15.80
CA ASP A 201 -13.09 8.26 15.90
C ASP A 201 -13.97 7.33 15.05
N GLN A 202 -15.27 7.61 15.00
CA GLN A 202 -16.21 6.98 14.08
C GLN A 202 -15.88 7.38 12.64
N THR A 203 -15.86 6.41 11.74
CA THR A 203 -15.77 6.64 10.30
C THR A 203 -17.15 7.02 9.75
N VAL A 204 -18.20 6.35 10.23
CA VAL A 204 -19.59 6.58 9.82
C VAL A 204 -20.45 6.82 11.05
N ASP A 205 -21.38 7.77 10.93
CA ASP A 205 -22.58 7.82 11.75
C ASP A 205 -23.81 7.86 10.84
N PHE A 206 -24.81 7.04 11.17
CA PHE A 206 -26.07 6.99 10.46
C PHE A 206 -27.21 7.03 11.46
N MET A 207 -28.15 7.95 11.27
CA MET A 207 -29.37 8.07 12.04
C MET A 207 -30.58 7.93 11.13
N TYR A 208 -31.58 7.16 11.56
CA TYR A 208 -32.87 7.07 10.92
C TYR A 208 -34.02 7.14 11.94
N LEU A 209 -35.09 7.86 11.60
CA LEU A 209 -36.28 8.05 12.43
C LEU A 209 -37.51 7.55 11.66
N TYR A 210 -38.00 6.36 12.04
CA TYR A 210 -39.03 5.63 11.28
C TYR A 210 -40.34 6.39 11.10
N ASP A 211 -40.74 7.18 12.10
CA ASP A 211 -42.07 7.83 12.11
C ASP A 211 -42.05 9.26 11.57
N ALA A 212 -40.87 9.81 11.27
CA ALA A 212 -40.73 11.17 10.77
C ALA A 212 -40.72 11.25 9.23
N ALA A 213 -40.57 10.11 8.55
CA ALA A 213 -40.73 10.04 7.10
C ALA A 213 -42.19 10.29 6.70
N PRO A 214 -42.47 11.03 5.59
CA PRO A 214 -43.83 11.20 5.08
C PRO A 214 -44.50 9.86 4.82
N GLU A 215 -45.75 9.72 5.27
CA GLU A 215 -46.49 8.45 5.22
C GLU A 215 -46.59 7.86 3.79
N THR A 216 -46.71 8.72 2.77
CA THR A 216 -46.82 8.32 1.37
C THR A 216 -45.57 7.63 0.82
N ASP A 217 -44.39 7.99 1.32
CA ASP A 217 -43.10 7.48 0.85
C ASP A 217 -42.36 6.66 1.94
N ARG A 218 -43.03 6.37 3.08
CA ARG A 218 -42.42 5.75 4.27
C ARG A 218 -41.69 4.44 3.96
N GLU A 219 -42.28 3.58 3.12
CA GLU A 219 -41.64 2.31 2.72
C GLU A 219 -40.40 2.52 1.85
N LEU A 220 -40.36 3.58 1.03
CA LEU A 220 -39.15 3.91 0.26
C LEU A 220 -38.02 4.34 1.20
N TYR A 221 -38.32 5.12 2.23
CA TYR A 221 -37.34 5.51 3.24
C TYR A 221 -36.88 4.33 4.10
N ASN A 222 -37.78 3.42 4.49
CA ASN A 222 -37.42 2.18 5.19
C ASN A 222 -36.49 1.32 4.34
N THR A 223 -36.80 1.16 3.05
CA THR A 223 -35.94 0.42 2.11
C THR A 223 -34.56 1.09 1.96
N ALA A 224 -34.50 2.42 1.89
CA ALA A 224 -33.24 3.15 1.82
C ALA A 224 -32.43 3.03 3.12
N TYR A 225 -33.10 3.04 4.27
CA TYR A 225 -32.50 2.73 5.57
C TYR A 225 -31.85 1.34 5.53
N GLU A 226 -32.57 0.30 5.11
CA GLU A 226 -32.05 -1.07 5.07
C GLU A 226 -30.83 -1.18 4.16
N LYS A 227 -30.92 -0.63 2.95
CA LYS A 227 -29.80 -0.58 2.00
C LYS A 227 -28.59 0.17 2.57
N THR A 228 -28.81 1.21 3.37
CA THR A 228 -27.73 1.99 4.00
C THR A 228 -27.04 1.21 5.12
N VAL A 229 -27.81 0.47 5.92
CA VAL A 229 -27.26 -0.41 6.95
C VAL A 229 -26.46 -1.54 6.31
N VAL A 230 -27.00 -2.18 5.26
CA VAL A 230 -26.28 -3.17 4.46
C VAL A 230 -25.02 -2.58 3.85
N ALA A 231 -25.10 -1.36 3.29
CA ALA A 231 -23.95 -0.70 2.71
C ALA A 231 -22.81 -0.51 3.70
N ALA A 232 -23.14 -0.13 4.94
CA ALA A 232 -22.17 0.13 5.99
C ALA A 232 -21.66 -1.17 6.66
N LEU A 233 -22.52 -2.14 6.94
CA LEU A 233 -22.20 -3.28 7.79
C LEU A 233 -21.88 -4.57 7.02
N GLY A 234 -22.17 -4.62 5.73
CA GLY A 234 -22.09 -5.84 4.93
C GLY A 234 -23.46 -6.42 4.61
N GLU A 235 -23.54 -7.25 3.57
CA GLU A 235 -24.78 -7.89 3.14
C GLU A 235 -25.34 -8.85 4.20
N THR A 236 -24.47 -9.57 4.91
CA THR A 236 -24.89 -10.56 5.91
C THR A 236 -25.21 -9.88 7.23
N GLU A 237 -24.24 -9.20 7.84
CA GLU A 237 -24.43 -8.58 9.14
C GLU A 237 -25.41 -7.40 9.09
N GLY A 238 -25.38 -6.60 8.02
CA GLY A 238 -26.33 -5.50 7.84
C GLY A 238 -27.77 -5.99 7.77
N LYS A 239 -28.04 -7.02 6.96
CA LYS A 239 -29.38 -7.63 6.87
C LYS A 239 -29.82 -8.24 8.20
N LYS A 240 -28.93 -8.98 8.86
CA LYS A 240 -29.21 -9.58 10.16
C LYS A 240 -29.57 -8.52 11.20
N LEU A 241 -28.87 -7.38 11.23
CA LEU A 241 -29.17 -6.29 12.15
C LEU A 241 -30.54 -5.66 11.84
N THR A 242 -30.85 -5.38 10.57
CA THR A 242 -32.13 -4.76 10.21
C THR A 242 -33.32 -5.69 10.51
N ASP A 243 -33.20 -6.97 10.18
CA ASP A 243 -34.22 -7.99 10.47
C ASP A 243 -34.44 -8.11 11.99
N TYR A 244 -33.35 -8.10 12.78
CA TYR A 244 -33.44 -8.13 14.24
C TYR A 244 -34.15 -6.89 14.79
N VAL A 245 -33.74 -5.68 14.40
CA VAL A 245 -34.40 -4.44 14.85
C VAL A 245 -35.88 -4.44 14.50
N GLN A 246 -36.24 -4.83 13.29
CA GLN A 246 -37.63 -4.89 12.86
C GLN A 246 -38.45 -5.86 13.72
N SER A 247 -37.92 -7.07 13.99
CA SER A 247 -38.59 -8.06 14.85
C SER A 247 -38.84 -7.53 16.27
N GLN A 248 -37.90 -6.75 16.83
CA GLN A 248 -38.03 -6.18 18.17
C GLN A 248 -39.06 -5.04 18.19
N ARG A 249 -39.14 -4.24 17.12
CA ARG A 249 -40.16 -3.19 16.97
C ARG A 249 -41.57 -3.75 16.91
N GLU A 250 -41.75 -4.86 16.19
CA GLU A 250 -43.05 -5.57 16.11
C GLU A 250 -43.49 -6.13 17.47
N GLN A 251 -42.54 -6.41 18.37
CA GLN A 251 -42.79 -6.81 19.75
C GLN A 251 -43.02 -5.61 20.70
N GLY A 252 -42.98 -4.38 20.19
CA GLY A 252 -43.16 -3.15 20.99
C GLY A 252 -41.94 -2.75 21.81
N VAL A 253 -40.76 -3.29 21.52
CA VAL A 253 -39.51 -2.87 22.16
C VAL A 253 -39.19 -1.43 21.75
N THR A 254 -38.96 -0.56 22.72
CA THR A 254 -38.68 0.87 22.49
C THR A 254 -37.23 1.27 22.74
N SER A 255 -36.41 0.35 23.26
CA SER A 255 -35.01 0.57 23.56
C SER A 255 -34.19 -0.70 23.34
N LEU A 256 -33.17 -0.63 22.51
CA LEU A 256 -32.26 -1.73 22.19
C LEU A 256 -30.86 -1.19 21.92
N ASP A 257 -29.83 -1.91 22.37
CA ASP A 257 -28.44 -1.66 22.02
C ASP A 257 -27.83 -2.92 21.42
N SER A 258 -26.97 -2.75 20.42
CA SER A 258 -26.16 -3.83 19.85
C SER A 258 -24.77 -3.34 19.52
N THR A 259 -23.80 -4.23 19.57
CA THR A 259 -22.43 -3.99 19.13
C THR A 259 -21.93 -5.23 18.42
N GLY A 260 -21.13 -5.06 17.37
CA GLY A 260 -20.62 -6.19 16.62
C GLY A 260 -19.51 -5.81 15.65
N THR A 261 -19.24 -6.73 14.73
CA THR A 261 -18.30 -6.54 13.63
C THR A 261 -19.04 -6.64 12.30
N THR A 262 -18.71 -5.78 11.35
CA THR A 262 -19.17 -5.86 9.96
C THR A 262 -18.66 -7.15 9.31
N ASP A 263 -19.21 -7.50 8.14
CA ASP A 263 -18.74 -8.65 7.34
C ASP A 263 -17.23 -8.57 7.04
N THR A 264 -16.66 -7.37 7.08
CA THR A 264 -15.26 -7.06 6.75
C THR A 264 -14.40 -6.88 7.99
N GLY A 265 -14.96 -6.99 9.19
CA GLY A 265 -14.23 -6.88 10.46
C GLY A 265 -14.04 -5.45 10.99
N ASN A 266 -14.75 -4.45 10.45
CA ASN A 266 -14.88 -3.14 11.10
C ASN A 266 -15.82 -3.28 12.31
N SER A 267 -15.62 -2.48 13.36
CA SER A 267 -16.52 -2.53 14.52
C SER A 267 -17.71 -1.59 14.35
N TYR A 268 -18.87 -1.96 14.88
CA TYR A 268 -20.05 -1.10 14.87
C TYR A 268 -20.78 -1.10 16.22
N THR A 269 -21.52 -0.02 16.47
CA THR A 269 -22.49 0.10 17.55
C THR A 269 -23.82 0.56 16.99
N MET A 270 -24.92 0.01 17.50
CA MET A 270 -26.28 0.39 17.17
C MET A 270 -27.05 0.71 18.45
N LYS A 271 -27.78 1.82 18.43
CA LYS A 271 -28.72 2.21 19.48
C LYS A 271 -30.07 2.51 18.86
N TYR A 272 -31.10 1.84 19.33
CA TYR A 272 -32.48 2.12 18.97
C TYR A 272 -33.23 2.67 20.18
N ARG A 273 -33.88 3.83 20.05
CA ARG A 273 -34.65 4.51 21.10
C ARG A 273 -35.87 5.17 20.47
N ASN A 274 -37.08 4.73 20.85
CA ASN A 274 -38.35 5.36 20.45
C ASN A 274 -38.42 5.69 18.95
N ASN A 275 -38.32 4.68 18.09
CA ASN A 275 -38.33 4.82 16.62
C ASN A 275 -37.17 5.59 16.00
N ARG A 276 -36.17 5.98 16.79
CA ARG A 276 -34.88 6.45 16.29
C ARG A 276 -33.86 5.33 16.36
N ILE A 277 -33.11 5.11 15.29
CA ILE A 277 -31.93 4.25 15.27
C ILE A 277 -30.70 5.09 14.93
N ASP A 278 -29.63 4.89 15.70
CA ASP A 278 -28.30 5.46 15.46
C ASP A 278 -27.30 4.31 15.31
N ILE A 279 -26.54 4.30 14.23
CA ILE A 279 -25.50 3.32 13.91
C ILE A 279 -24.19 4.06 13.70
N SER A 280 -23.13 3.59 14.35
CA SER A 280 -21.78 4.13 14.20
C SER A 280 -20.81 3.01 13.82
N VAL A 281 -19.89 3.29 12.89
CA VAL A 281 -18.87 2.33 12.44
C VAL A 281 -17.48 2.90 12.66
N VAL A 282 -16.56 2.07 13.17
CA VAL A 282 -15.13 2.37 13.32
C VAL A 282 -14.33 1.38 12.49
N CYS A 283 -13.56 1.89 11.53
CA CYS A 283 -12.69 1.08 10.67
C CYS A 283 -11.57 0.42 11.49
N SER A 284 -11.27 -0.85 11.19
CA SER A 284 -10.20 -1.60 11.87
C SER A 284 -8.79 -1.15 11.46
N GLU A 285 -8.67 -0.44 10.34
CA GLU A 285 -7.41 0.02 9.73
C GLU A 285 -6.44 -1.11 9.37
N VAL A 286 -6.94 -2.35 9.29
CA VAL A 286 -6.18 -3.49 8.79
C VAL A 286 -6.00 -3.31 7.28
N VAL A 287 -4.76 -3.25 6.80
CA VAL A 287 -4.50 -3.29 5.36
C VAL A 287 -4.46 -4.76 4.96
N PRO A 288 -5.28 -5.23 4.00
CA PRO A 288 -5.11 -6.58 3.48
C PRO A 288 -3.68 -6.68 2.95
N GLN A 289 -2.86 -7.52 3.59
CA GLN A 289 -1.59 -7.90 3.00
C GLN A 289 -1.95 -8.57 1.68
N ALA A 290 -1.36 -8.10 0.57
CA ALA A 290 -1.42 -8.88 -0.66
C ALA A 290 -0.94 -10.28 -0.28
N GLU A 291 -1.81 -11.27 -0.43
CA GLU A 291 -1.43 -12.66 -0.31
C GLU A 291 -0.23 -12.83 -1.25
N ASP A 292 0.96 -13.03 -0.68
CA ASP A 292 2.06 -13.57 -1.44
C ASP A 292 1.53 -14.88 -2.01
N ALA A 293 1.30 -14.90 -3.33
CA ALA A 293 0.85 -16.05 -4.10
C ALA A 293 1.96 -17.12 -4.19
N ALA A 294 2.54 -17.48 -3.04
CA ALA A 294 3.61 -18.43 -2.85
C ALA A 294 3.46 -19.12 -1.48
N ALA A 295 2.27 -19.60 -1.16
CA ALA A 295 2.07 -20.62 -0.13
C ALA A 295 0.79 -21.43 -0.41
N ALA A 296 0.63 -21.89 -1.64
CA ALA A 296 -0.24 -23.00 -1.97
C ALA A 296 0.63 -24.12 -2.51
N GLU A 297 1.21 -24.93 -1.62
CA GLU A 297 1.41 -26.38 -1.78
C GLU A 297 2.10 -26.95 -0.53
N THR A 298 1.63 -28.13 -0.12
CA THR A 298 2.09 -29.01 0.99
C THR A 298 1.69 -28.53 2.40
N ASN A 299 0.81 -29.20 3.16
CA ASN A 299 0.53 -30.63 3.27
C ASN A 299 -0.95 -30.91 3.59
N THR A 300 -1.60 -31.66 2.71
CA THR A 300 -2.67 -32.58 3.08
C THR A 300 -2.06 -33.97 3.02
N GLU A 301 -1.73 -34.57 4.16
CA GLU A 301 -1.67 -36.03 4.37
C GLU A 301 -1.34 -36.32 5.85
N ASN A 302 -2.39 -36.54 6.63
CA ASN A 302 -2.58 -37.75 7.42
C ASN A 302 -3.83 -37.61 8.30
N ALA A 303 -4.93 -38.15 7.79
CA ALA A 303 -6.04 -38.63 8.58
C ALA A 303 -6.17 -40.14 8.27
N GLU A 304 -6.58 -40.90 9.28
CA GLU A 304 -6.70 -42.38 9.38
C GLU A 304 -5.43 -43.10 9.86
N GLU A 305 -5.45 -43.98 10.86
CA GLU A 305 -6.50 -44.59 11.69
C GLU A 305 -5.76 -45.40 12.77
N THR A 306 -6.20 -45.38 14.05
CA THR A 306 -6.26 -46.62 14.87
C THR A 306 -6.91 -46.40 16.23
N ALA A 307 -7.74 -47.38 16.56
CA ALA A 307 -8.67 -47.47 17.66
C ALA A 307 -8.04 -47.69 19.05
N GLN A 308 -8.86 -47.37 20.05
CA GLN A 308 -9.07 -48.08 21.33
C GLN A 308 -7.87 -48.75 22.02
N THR A 309 -7.60 -48.29 23.25
CA THR A 309 -7.29 -49.22 24.35
C THR A 309 -7.82 -48.64 25.66
N GLU A 310 -8.81 -49.33 26.23
CA GLU A 310 -9.17 -49.26 27.64
C GLU A 310 -7.98 -49.70 28.50
N THR A 311 -7.83 -49.13 29.69
CA THR A 311 -7.36 -49.86 30.89
C THR A 311 -7.77 -49.13 32.17
N VAL A 312 -8.88 -49.61 32.72
CA VAL A 312 -9.18 -49.88 34.14
C VAL A 312 -8.19 -49.37 35.19
N THR A 313 -8.70 -48.55 36.14
CA THR A 313 -8.49 -48.81 37.57
C THR A 313 -9.81 -48.67 38.34
N SER A 314 -10.10 -49.73 39.08
CA SER A 314 -11.29 -50.00 39.87
C SER A 314 -11.27 -49.26 41.20
N SER A 315 -12.43 -48.76 41.65
CA SER A 315 -12.83 -48.90 43.06
C SER A 315 -14.34 -48.84 43.21
N THR A 316 -14.86 -49.98 43.62
CA THR A 316 -16.23 -50.37 43.94
C THR A 316 -16.81 -49.60 45.12
N VAL A 317 -18.07 -49.14 45.02
CA VAL A 317 -19.02 -49.15 46.14
C VAL A 317 -20.36 -49.65 45.62
N VAL A 318 -20.79 -50.80 46.15
CA VAL A 318 -22.11 -51.42 45.94
C VAL A 318 -22.94 -51.21 47.18
N ALA A 319 -24.19 -50.79 47.01
CA ALA A 319 -25.42 -51.29 47.64
C ALA A 319 -26.55 -50.32 47.25
N GLY A 320 -27.70 -50.69 46.71
CA GLY A 320 -28.38 -51.98 46.75
C GLY A 320 -29.68 -51.85 47.56
N ALA A 321 -30.78 -51.63 46.83
CA ALA A 321 -32.15 -52.10 47.08
C ALA A 321 -33.06 -51.48 48.16
N ALA A 322 -34.31 -51.30 47.71
CA ALA A 322 -35.60 -51.56 48.38
C ALA A 322 -36.03 -50.67 49.56
N ASN A 323 -36.87 -49.67 49.27
CA ASN A 323 -38.33 -49.70 49.49
C ASN A 323 -38.99 -48.47 48.85
#